data_AF-A0A1Z9Q670-F1
#
_entry.id   AF-A0A1Z9Q670-F1
#
_cell.length_a   1.000
_cell.length_b   1.000
_cell.length_c   1.000
_cell.angle_alpha   90.00
_cell.angle_beta   90.00
_cell.angle_gamma   90.00
#
_symmetry.space_group_name_H-M   'P 1'
#
loop_
_entity.id
_entity.type
_entity.pdbx_description
1 polymer ?
#
loop_
_entity_poly.entity_id
_entity_poly.type
_entity_poly.pdbx_seq_one_letter_code
_entity_poly.pdbx_strand_id
1 'polypeptide(L)'
;MTDPKTALHHLFAACWKDDALKARFMADPKAVLAENDIAVPEGLDVKVVENAHDRMHITVPARPAGYESLSDQELIEAAGGAIKCWVGHARSYL
;
A
#
# COMPACT_ATOMS: atom_id res chain seq x y z
N MET A 1 -10.28 19.00 -6.18
CA MET A 1 -9.90 17.94 -5.21
C MET A 1 -9.19 16.87 -6.01
N THR A 2 -7.89 16.70 -5.83
CA THR A 2 -7.06 15.77 -6.60
C THR A 2 -7.34 14.34 -6.14
N ASP A 3 -7.49 13.39 -7.07
CA ASP A 3 -7.67 11.98 -6.74
C ASP A 3 -6.46 11.46 -5.94
N PRO A 4 -6.64 10.69 -4.84
CA PRO A 4 -5.53 10.21 -4.01
C PRO A 4 -4.46 9.42 -4.78
N LYS A 5 -4.82 8.73 -5.87
CA LYS A 5 -3.82 8.05 -6.73
C LYS A 5 -2.96 9.05 -7.48
N THR A 6 -3.55 10.17 -7.91
CA THR A 6 -2.83 11.27 -8.55
C THR A 6 -1.85 11.92 -7.57
N ALA A 7 -2.24 12.13 -6.30
CA ALA A 7 -1.35 12.65 -5.26
C ALA A 7 -0.13 11.73 -5.03
N LEU A 8 -0.37 10.42 -4.95
CA LEU A 8 0.71 9.44 -4.76
C LEU A 8 1.69 9.40 -5.94
N HIS A 9 1.21 9.51 -7.18
CA HIS A 9 2.09 9.59 -8.36
C HIS A 9 2.97 10.85 -8.35
N HIS A 10 2.44 11.99 -7.91
CA HIS A 10 3.23 13.21 -7.74
C HIS A 10 4.31 13.05 -6.65
N LEU A 11 3.98 12.39 -5.54
CA LEU A 11 4.94 12.08 -4.48
C LEU A 11 6.08 11.19 -5.00
N PHE A 12 5.79 10.18 -5.83
CA PHE A 12 6.83 9.35 -6.45
C PHE A 12 7.76 10.18 -7.34
N ALA A 13 7.20 11.04 -8.19
CA ALA A 13 7.99 11.92 -9.04
C ALA A 13 8.86 12.89 -8.24
N ALA A 14 8.40 13.35 -7.08
CA ALA A 14 9.19 14.18 -6.16
C ALA A 14 10.33 13.36 -5.51
N CYS A 15 10.05 12.14 -5.04
CA CYS A 15 11.06 11.26 -4.45
C CYS A 15 12.21 10.90 -5.42
N TRP A 16 11.95 10.83 -6.72
CA TRP A 16 13.02 10.60 -7.72
C TRP A 16 13.90 11.81 -7.98
N LYS A 17 13.43 13.01 -7.64
CA LYS A 17 14.17 14.27 -7.82
C LYS A 17 14.89 14.71 -6.55
N ASP A 18 14.45 14.22 -5.40
CA ASP A 18 14.96 14.58 -4.08
C ASP A 18 15.19 13.32 -3.23
N ASP A 19 16.46 12.94 -3.12
CA ASP A 19 16.89 11.78 -2.34
C ASP A 19 16.65 11.96 -0.84
N ALA A 20 16.64 13.20 -0.32
CA ALA A 20 16.35 13.46 1.09
C ALA A 20 14.86 13.25 1.38
N LEU A 21 13.98 13.68 0.48
CA LEU A 21 12.56 13.38 0.55
C LEU A 21 12.31 11.87 0.49
N LYS A 22 13.00 11.16 -0.43
CA LYS A 22 12.90 9.70 -0.54
C LYS A 22 13.34 9.01 0.75
N ALA A 23 14.49 9.39 1.30
CA ALA A 23 14.98 8.83 2.57
C ALA A 23 13.98 9.06 3.71
N ARG A 24 13.38 10.26 3.79
CA ARG A 24 12.34 10.58 4.77
C ARG A 24 11.08 9.74 4.56
N PHE A 25 10.64 9.58 3.30
CA PHE A 25 9.47 8.77 2.98
C PHE A 25 9.66 7.29 3.33
N MET A 26 10.88 6.77 3.18
CA MET A 26 11.20 5.40 3.59
C MET A 26 11.31 5.22 5.11
N ALA A 27 11.75 6.27 5.84
CA ALA A 27 11.92 6.23 7.29
C ALA A 27 10.60 6.47 8.05
N ASP A 28 9.80 7.44 7.62
CA ASP A 28 8.49 7.77 8.21
C ASP A 28 7.44 8.00 7.11
N PRO A 29 6.91 6.90 6.53
CA PRO A 29 5.95 7.01 5.45
C PRO A 29 4.62 7.62 5.89
N LYS A 30 4.23 7.45 7.15
CA LYS A 30 2.95 7.98 7.65
C LYS A 30 2.96 9.49 7.69
N ALA A 31 4.05 10.10 8.20
CA ALA A 31 4.18 11.54 8.21
C ALA A 31 4.15 12.12 6.79
N VAL A 32 4.92 11.52 5.86
CA VAL A 32 4.99 12.02 4.48
C VAL A 32 3.66 11.84 3.73
N LEU A 33 2.93 10.73 3.94
CA LEU A 33 1.60 10.55 3.35
C LEU A 33 0.60 11.59 3.88
N ALA A 34 0.63 11.86 5.20
CA ALA A 34 -0.23 12.86 5.82
C ALA A 34 0.04 14.29 5.29
N GLU A 35 1.31 14.64 5.03
CA GLU A 35 1.68 15.92 4.39
C GLU A 35 1.15 16.05 2.95
N ASN A 36 0.86 14.93 2.28
CA ASN A 36 0.35 14.89 0.90
C ASN A 36 -1.17 14.63 0.83
N ASP A 37 -1.91 14.89 1.92
CA ASP A 37 -3.36 14.67 2.06
C ASP A 37 -3.79 13.20 1.83
N ILE A 38 -2.87 12.25 2.01
CA ILE A 38 -3.15 10.82 1.97
C ILE A 38 -3.25 10.34 3.42
N ALA A 39 -4.47 10.16 3.91
CA ALA A 39 -4.68 9.61 5.25
C ALA A 39 -4.07 8.19 5.35
N VAL A 40 -3.88 7.66 6.54
CA VAL A 40 -3.58 6.24 6.76
C VAL A 40 -4.43 5.81 7.94
N PRO A 41 -5.11 4.64 7.91
CA PRO A 41 -5.92 4.20 9.03
C PRO A 41 -5.10 4.05 10.30
N GLU A 42 -5.72 4.37 11.42
CA GLU A 42 -5.11 4.12 12.73
C GLU A 42 -4.84 2.61 12.91
N GLY A 43 -3.68 2.29 13.48
CA GLY A 43 -3.26 0.89 13.72
C GLY A 43 -2.63 0.17 12.53
N LEU A 44 -2.63 0.73 11.32
CA LEU A 44 -1.93 0.13 10.18
C LEU A 44 -0.46 0.51 10.19
N ASP A 45 0.45 -0.46 10.11
CA ASP A 45 1.87 -0.19 9.86
C ASP A 45 2.14 -0.05 8.36
N VAL A 46 2.93 0.95 7.97
CA VAL A 46 3.22 1.23 6.56
C VAL A 46 4.72 1.13 6.37
N LYS A 47 5.15 0.26 5.45
CA LYS A 47 6.54 0.11 5.07
C LYS A 47 6.68 0.40 3.57
N VAL A 48 7.54 1.35 3.24
CA VAL A 48 7.87 1.69 1.85
C VAL A 48 9.13 0.94 1.45
N VAL A 49 9.08 0.26 0.30
CA VAL A 49 10.21 -0.46 -0.26
C VAL A 49 10.38 -0.05 -1.72
N GLU A 50 11.59 0.36 -2.08
CA GLU A 50 11.95 0.74 -3.44
C GLU A 50 12.30 -0.52 -4.26
N ASN A 51 11.71 -0.67 -5.43
CA ASN A 51 12.14 -1.68 -6.41
C ASN A 51 13.44 -1.22 -7.07
N ALA A 52 14.36 -2.16 -7.29
CA ALA A 52 15.59 -1.93 -8.05
C ALA A 52 15.69 -2.93 -9.21
N HIS A 53 16.59 -2.69 -10.16
CA HIS A 53 16.70 -3.51 -11.38
C HIS A 53 17.02 -4.99 -11.12
N ASP A 54 17.59 -5.32 -9.96
CA ASP A 54 18.02 -6.65 -9.56
C ASP A 54 17.03 -7.37 -8.64
N ARG A 55 15.93 -6.71 -8.23
CA ARG A 55 15.02 -7.24 -7.21
C ARG A 55 13.56 -6.96 -7.53
N MET A 56 12.72 -7.93 -7.23
CA MET A 56 11.27 -7.82 -7.30
C MET A 56 10.68 -8.14 -5.94
N HIS A 57 9.73 -7.31 -5.50
CA HIS A 57 8.95 -7.58 -4.29
C HIS A 57 7.64 -8.25 -4.66
N ILE A 58 7.37 -9.41 -4.07
CA ILE A 58 6.10 -10.12 -4.19
C ILE A 58 5.36 -9.96 -2.86
N THR A 59 4.16 -9.39 -2.91
CA THR A 59 3.30 -9.24 -1.73
C THR A 59 2.47 -10.51 -1.55
N VAL A 60 2.66 -11.18 -0.42
CA VAL A 60 1.75 -12.24 0.03
C VAL A 60 0.63 -11.58 0.83
N PRO A 61 -0.66 -11.73 0.43
CA PRO A 61 -1.77 -11.14 1.16
C PRO A 61 -1.87 -11.72 2.57
N ALA A 62 -2.50 -10.95 3.48
CA ALA A 62 -2.78 -11.44 4.82
C ALA A 62 -3.67 -12.69 4.75
N ARG A 63 -3.43 -13.62 5.68
CA ARG A 63 -4.21 -14.86 5.75
C ARG A 63 -5.70 -14.54 5.94
N PRO A 64 -6.60 -15.08 5.11
CA PRO A 64 -8.03 -14.86 5.29
C PRO A 64 -8.51 -15.45 6.63
N ALA A 65 -9.51 -14.82 7.24
CA ALA A 65 -10.14 -15.35 8.45
C ALA A 65 -10.85 -16.68 8.15
N GLY A 66 -10.77 -17.65 9.06
CA GLY A 66 -11.41 -18.96 8.86
C GLY A 66 -10.78 -19.83 7.78
N TYR A 67 -9.53 -19.54 7.37
CA TYR A 67 -8.82 -20.29 6.32
C TYR A 67 -8.76 -21.81 6.54
N GLU A 68 -8.87 -22.28 7.79
CA GLU A 68 -8.84 -23.71 8.14
C GLU A 68 -10.06 -24.48 7.63
N SER A 69 -11.19 -23.78 7.39
CA SER A 69 -12.41 -24.37 6.86
C SER A 69 -12.61 -24.11 5.36
N LEU A 70 -11.69 -23.37 4.73
CA LEU A 70 -11.76 -23.08 3.30
C LEU A 70 -11.14 -24.22 2.49
N SER A 71 -11.77 -24.56 1.38
CA SER A 71 -11.20 -25.46 0.37
C SER A 71 -10.01 -24.80 -0.35
N ASP A 72 -9.18 -25.61 -1.00
CA ASP A 72 -8.06 -25.11 -1.81
C ASP A 72 -8.50 -24.12 -2.90
N GLN A 73 -9.69 -24.32 -3.47
CA GLN A 73 -10.25 -23.41 -4.48
C GLN A 73 -10.60 -22.04 -3.87
N GLU A 74 -11.22 -22.01 -2.69
CA GLU A 74 -11.54 -20.78 -1.97
C GLU A 74 -10.28 -20.05 -1.48
N LEU A 75 -9.23 -20.80 -1.11
CA LEU A 75 -7.93 -20.23 -0.76
C LEU A 75 -7.23 -19.60 -1.98
N ILE A 76 -7.32 -20.23 -3.16
CA ILE A 76 -6.78 -19.67 -4.41
C ILE A 76 -7.53 -18.39 -4.79
N GLU A 77 -8.85 -18.38 -4.68
CA GLU A 77 -9.66 -17.17 -4.92
C GLU A 77 -9.29 -16.03 -3.95
N ALA A 78 -9.10 -16.35 -2.66
CA ALA A 78 -8.65 -15.37 -1.66
C ALA A 78 -7.23 -14.85 -1.93
N ALA A 79 -6.33 -15.70 -2.44
CA ALA A 79 -4.97 -15.32 -2.79
C ALA A 79 -4.93 -14.44 -4.05
N GLY A 80 -5.83 -14.66 -5.02
CA GLY A 80 -5.89 -13.92 -6.28
C GLY A 80 -6.56 -12.54 -6.20
N GLY A 81 -7.24 -12.23 -5.08
CA GLY A 81 -8.30 -11.22 -5.09
C GLY A 81 -8.34 -10.23 -3.93
N ALA A 82 -7.23 -9.81 -3.32
CA ALA A 82 -7.27 -8.70 -2.36
C ALA A 82 -5.92 -8.04 -2.05
N ILE A 83 -5.21 -7.51 -3.04
CA ILE A 83 -4.44 -6.28 -2.75
C ILE A 83 -5.46 -5.14 -2.73
N LYS A 84 -6.23 -5.03 -1.65
CA LYS A 84 -7.01 -3.82 -1.37
C LYS A 84 -6.00 -2.70 -1.15
N CYS A 85 -5.53 -2.09 -2.25
CA CYS A 85 -4.77 -0.87 -2.20
C CYS A 85 -5.68 0.14 -1.50
N TRP A 86 -5.36 0.46 -0.26
CA TRP A 86 -6.21 1.22 0.65
C TRP A 86 -6.61 2.59 0.06
N VAL A 87 -5.79 3.10 -0.87
CA VAL A 87 -5.99 4.32 -1.67
C VAL A 87 -7.24 4.24 -2.60
N GLY A 88 -7.90 3.08 -2.74
CA GLY A 88 -8.94 2.85 -3.75
C GLY A 88 -10.36 2.50 -3.27
N HIS A 89 -10.65 2.33 -1.98
CA HIS A 89 -12.00 1.95 -1.52
C HIS A 89 -12.38 2.52 -0.16
N ALA A 90 -12.68 3.81 -0.11
CA ALA A 90 -13.49 4.40 0.96
C ALA A 90 -15.00 4.12 0.70
N ARG A 91 -15.40 2.85 0.54
CA ARG A 91 -16.82 2.43 0.45
C ARG A 91 -16.97 0.91 0.40
N SER A 92 -16.92 0.26 1.56
CA SER A 92 -17.83 -0.84 1.93
C SER A 92 -17.38 -1.37 3.29
N TYR A 93 -17.87 -0.70 4.33
CA TYR A 93 -18.13 -1.31 5.62
C TYR A 93 -19.63 -1.16 5.85
N LEU A 94 -20.41 -1.93 5.09
CA LEU A 94 -21.77 -2.41 5.38
C LEU A 94 -21.97 -3.66 4.52
#